data_AF-A0A2D9CAS8-F1
#
_entry.id   AF-A0A2D9CAS8-F1
#
_cell.length_a   1.000
_cell.length_b   1.000
_cell.length_c   1.000
_cell.angle_alpha   90.00
_cell.angle_beta   90.00
_cell.angle_gamma   90.00
#
_symmetry.space_group_name_H-M   'P 1'
#
loop_
_entity.id
_entity.type
_entity.pdbx_description
1 polymer ?
#
loop_
_entity_poly.entity_id
_entity_poly.type
_entity_poly.pdbx_seq_one_letter_code
_entity_poly.pdbx_strand_id
1 'polypeptide(L)'
;MNTYQVLFIGAFFALTIPKQTRFASSIIIFFNVVYFLFVIDLDWVEYYLYSATLNAVLGVILFFFNCRLVGLLSFFLIPANILGYVLCKNYYDPFVYDTMCAIIILLQILVLTIRGLTDGADIRHKDGPLVFLVNFDSNKNRAKM
;
A
#
# COMPACT_ATOMS: atom_id res chain seq x y z
N MET A 1 -7.23 7.19 16.70
CA MET A 1 -7.46 6.36 15.49
C MET A 1 -8.72 6.86 14.81
N ASN A 2 -8.60 7.37 13.58
CA ASN A 2 -9.74 7.93 12.85
C ASN A 2 -10.56 6.81 12.17
N THR A 3 -11.86 7.03 11.97
CA THR A 3 -12.80 6.04 11.41
C THR A 3 -12.31 5.45 10.07
N TYR A 4 -11.67 6.25 9.22
CA TYR A 4 -11.14 5.78 7.93
C TYR A 4 -9.95 4.81 8.07
N GLN A 5 -9.14 4.91 9.14
CA GLN A 5 -8.03 3.99 9.38
C GLN A 5 -8.54 2.57 9.67
N VAL A 6 -9.63 2.46 10.45
CA VAL A 6 -10.31 1.18 10.72
C VAL A 6 -10.84 0.56 9.43
N LEU A 7 -11.43 1.37 8.55
CA LEU A 7 -11.94 0.91 7.26
C LEU A 7 -10.80 0.37 6.36
N PHE A 8 -9.65 1.05 6.31
CA PHE A 8 -8.51 0.58 5.54
C PHE A 8 -7.94 -0.73 6.07
N ILE A 9 -7.76 -0.85 7.38
CA ILE A 9 -7.29 -2.08 8.01
C ILE A 9 -8.28 -3.23 7.74
N GLY A 10 -9.58 -2.99 7.91
CA GLY A 10 -10.63 -3.95 7.59
C GLY A 10 -10.62 -4.40 6.13
N ALA A 11 -10.37 -3.48 5.20
CA ALA A 11 -10.24 -3.79 3.78
C ALA A 11 -9.02 -4.70 3.50
N PHE A 12 -7.86 -4.42 4.09
CA PHE A 12 -6.70 -5.31 3.98
C PHE A 12 -6.96 -6.68 4.62
N PHE A 13 -7.67 -6.75 5.75
CA PHE A 13 -8.09 -8.03 6.33
C PHE A 13 -8.96 -8.84 5.38
N ALA A 14 -9.96 -8.23 4.73
CA ALA A 14 -10.78 -8.91 3.73
C ALA A 14 -9.93 -9.42 2.54
N LEU A 15 -8.93 -8.64 2.13
CA LEU A 15 -7.98 -9.02 1.07
C LEU A 15 -6.97 -10.10 1.47
N THR A 16 -7.03 -10.65 2.70
CA THR A 16 -6.26 -11.85 3.07
C THR A 16 -6.95 -13.15 2.61
N ILE A 17 -8.25 -13.10 2.32
CA ILE A 17 -9.05 -14.26 1.91
C ILE A 17 -8.58 -14.81 0.55
N PRO A 18 -8.47 -14.00 -0.54
CA PRO A 18 -8.02 -14.49 -1.84
C PRO A 18 -6.55 -14.91 -1.81
N LYS A 19 -6.20 -16.03 -2.48
CA LYS A 19 -4.84 -16.58 -2.41
C LYS A 19 -3.81 -15.65 -3.06
N GLN A 20 -4.19 -14.97 -4.15
CA GLN A 20 -3.29 -14.08 -4.88
C GLN A 20 -2.89 -12.81 -4.12
N THR A 21 -3.73 -12.32 -3.22
CA THR A 21 -3.50 -11.07 -2.46
C THR A 21 -3.03 -11.32 -1.04
N ARG A 22 -3.20 -12.54 -0.52
CA ARG A 22 -2.94 -12.90 0.87
C ARG A 22 -1.59 -12.42 1.38
N PHE A 23 -0.52 -12.67 0.63
CA PHE A 23 0.83 -12.27 1.04
C PHE A 23 0.94 -10.75 1.21
N ALA A 24 0.54 -10.00 0.17
CA ALA A 24 0.60 -8.54 0.17
C ALA A 24 -0.25 -7.93 1.29
N SER A 25 -1.48 -8.40 1.45
CA SER A 25 -2.37 -7.92 2.51
C SER A 25 -1.83 -8.23 3.90
N SER A 26 -1.27 -9.44 4.11
CA SER A 26 -0.72 -9.85 5.40
C SER A 26 0.50 -9.02 5.79
N ILE A 27 1.41 -8.74 4.85
CA ILE A 27 2.58 -7.91 5.14
C ILE A 27 2.19 -6.46 5.40
N ILE A 28 1.20 -5.91 4.67
CA ILE A 28 0.67 -4.56 4.95
C ILE A 28 0.06 -4.50 6.35
N ILE A 29 -0.74 -5.49 6.74
CA ILE A 29 -1.31 -5.57 8.10
C ILE A 29 -0.20 -5.65 9.15
N PHE A 30 0.82 -6.49 8.94
CA PHE A 30 1.95 -6.61 9.84
C PHE A 30 2.68 -5.27 10.05
N PHE A 31 2.98 -4.55 8.95
CA PHE A 31 3.59 -3.23 9.03
C PHE A 31 2.70 -2.18 9.70
N ASN A 32 1.37 -2.25 9.53
CA ASN A 32 0.44 -1.41 10.28
C ASN A 32 0.49 -1.71 11.79
N VAL A 33 0.57 -2.99 12.19
CA VAL A 33 0.71 -3.36 13.60
C VAL A 33 2.02 -2.79 14.17
N VAL A 34 3.13 -2.90 13.45
CA VAL A 34 4.41 -2.30 13.86
C VAL A 34 4.29 -0.78 14.00
N TYR A 35 3.63 -0.11 13.04
CA TYR A 35 3.38 1.32 13.09
C TYR A 35 2.57 1.73 14.34
N PHE A 36 1.48 1.03 14.66
CA PHE A 36 0.67 1.34 15.85
C PHE A 36 1.39 1.07 17.17
N LEU A 37 2.25 0.04 17.23
CA LEU A 37 2.96 -0.31 18.46
C LEU A 37 4.17 0.60 18.74
N PHE A 38 4.81 1.13 17.71
CA PHE A 38 6.13 1.78 17.86
C PHE A 38 6.23 3.20 17.30
N VAL A 39 5.33 3.63 16.41
CA VAL A 39 5.51 4.89 15.65
C VAL A 39 4.46 5.95 15.97
N ILE A 40 3.20 5.57 16.23
CA ILE A 40 2.09 6.53 16.32
C ILE A 40 2.24 7.58 17.44
N ASP A 41 2.88 7.22 18.55
CA ASP A 41 3.04 8.11 19.72
C ASP A 41 4.40 8.82 19.77
N LEU A 42 5.20 8.73 18.71
CA LEU A 42 6.49 9.42 18.62
C LEU A 42 6.32 10.92 18.33
N ASP A 43 7.35 11.70 18.65
CA ASP A 43 7.41 13.11 18.24
C ASP A 43 7.40 13.24 16.71
N TRP A 44 6.87 14.35 16.20
CA TRP A 44 6.63 14.54 14.77
C TRP A 44 7.87 14.30 13.90
N VAL A 45 9.08 14.65 14.37
CA VAL A 45 10.32 14.39 13.63
C VAL A 45 10.55 12.90 13.43
N GLU A 46 10.48 12.13 14.51
CA GLU A 46 10.69 10.68 14.52
C GLU A 46 9.55 9.96 13.83
N TYR A 47 8.31 10.40 14.05
CA TYR A 47 7.09 9.91 13.42
C TYR A 47 7.23 9.85 11.90
N TYR A 48 7.59 10.97 11.25
CA TYR A 48 7.69 11.01 9.78
C TYR A 48 8.88 10.22 9.26
N LEU A 49 10.00 10.21 9.98
CA LEU A 49 11.19 9.44 9.62
C LEU A 49 10.92 7.93 9.66
N TYR A 50 10.37 7.42 10.77
CA TYR A 50 10.06 6.00 10.92
C TYR A 50 8.91 5.57 10.02
N SER A 51 7.89 6.42 9.82
CA SER A 51 6.82 6.16 8.87
C SER A 51 7.34 6.05 7.44
N ALA A 52 8.23 6.94 7.00
CA ALA A 52 8.87 6.85 5.69
C ALA A 52 9.71 5.56 5.57
N THR A 53 10.43 5.20 6.63
CA THR A 53 11.26 3.98 6.68
C THR A 53 10.41 2.71 6.58
N LEU A 54 9.33 2.61 7.36
CA LEU A 54 8.39 1.49 7.29
C LEU A 54 7.79 1.35 5.88
N ASN A 55 7.39 2.46 5.26
CA ASN A 55 6.86 2.48 3.90
C ASN A 55 7.90 2.07 2.85
N ALA A 56 9.17 2.46 3.02
CA ALA A 56 10.26 2.05 2.16
C ALA A 56 10.51 0.53 2.26
N VAL A 57 10.59 -0.01 3.48
CA VAL A 57 10.80 -1.45 3.70
C VAL A 57 9.61 -2.25 3.15
N LEU A 58 8.39 -1.83 3.44
CA LEU A 58 7.17 -2.43 2.89
C LEU A 58 7.18 -2.40 1.36
N GLY A 59 7.53 -1.26 0.76
CA GLY A 59 7.65 -1.09 -0.68
C GLY A 59 8.67 -2.04 -1.31
N VAL A 60 9.84 -2.19 -0.70
CA VAL A 60 10.87 -3.16 -1.13
C VAL A 60 10.33 -4.58 -1.09
N ILE A 61 9.75 -5.01 0.02
CA ILE A 61 9.21 -6.37 0.16
C ILE A 61 8.14 -6.62 -0.90
N LEU A 62 7.14 -5.75 -1.01
CA LEU A 62 6.06 -5.91 -2.00
C LEU A 62 6.59 -5.93 -3.44
N PHE A 63 7.57 -5.09 -3.75
CA PHE A 63 8.17 -5.03 -5.08
C PHE A 63 8.91 -6.33 -5.45
N PHE A 64 9.67 -6.91 -4.52
CA PHE A 64 10.38 -8.17 -4.74
C PHE A 64 9.45 -9.39 -4.81
N PHE A 65 8.36 -9.40 -4.04
CA PHE A 65 7.39 -10.51 -4.01
C PHE A 65 6.24 -10.35 -5.02
N ASN A 66 6.53 -9.78 -6.20
CA ASN A 66 5.61 -9.66 -7.34
C ASN A 66 4.30 -8.92 -7.02
N CYS A 67 4.36 -7.89 -6.19
CA CYS A 67 3.28 -6.92 -5.96
C CYS A 67 3.82 -5.51 -6.24
N ARG A 68 4.38 -5.34 -7.44
CA ARG A 68 5.16 -4.17 -7.86
C ARG A 68 4.35 -2.88 -7.83
N LEU A 69 3.10 -2.92 -8.29
CA LEU A 69 2.25 -1.72 -8.27
C LEU A 69 1.98 -1.26 -6.84
N VAL A 70 1.68 -2.20 -5.94
CA VAL A 70 1.46 -1.91 -4.52
C VAL A 70 2.76 -1.46 -3.84
N GLY A 71 3.90 -2.05 -4.22
CA GLY A 71 5.22 -1.61 -3.77
C GLY A 71 5.56 -0.19 -4.22
N LEU A 72 5.28 0.17 -5.49
CA LEU A 72 5.45 1.53 -6.00
C LEU A 72 4.55 2.53 -5.27
N LEU A 73 3.29 2.17 -5.01
CA LEU A 73 2.40 2.98 -4.18
C LEU A 73 2.95 3.15 -2.76
N SER A 74 3.57 2.12 -2.18
CA SER A 74 4.24 2.24 -0.87
C SER A 74 5.44 3.18 -0.93
N PHE A 75 6.22 3.19 -2.02
CA PHE A 75 7.29 4.17 -2.21
C PHE A 75 6.75 5.60 -2.36
N PHE A 76 5.57 5.81 -2.95
CA PHE A 76 4.92 7.13 -3.00
C PHE A 76 4.48 7.66 -1.63
N LEU A 77 4.37 6.83 -0.60
CA LEU A 77 4.15 7.30 0.76
C LEU A 77 5.41 7.97 1.35
N ILE A 78 6.61 7.71 0.83
CA ILE A 78 7.85 8.39 1.28
C ILE A 78 7.77 9.91 1.04
N PRO A 79 7.55 10.41 -0.20
CA PRO A 79 7.42 11.84 -0.42
C PRO A 79 6.21 12.45 0.31
N ALA A 80 5.13 11.68 0.53
CA ALA A 80 4.03 12.14 1.38
C ALA A 80 4.52 12.38 2.83
N ASN A 81 5.26 11.46 3.44
CA ASN A 81 5.83 11.67 4.78
C ASN A 81 6.83 12.85 4.82
N ILE A 82 7.61 13.07 3.77
CA ILE A 82 8.47 14.26 3.66
C ILE A 82 7.62 15.54 3.64
N LEU A 83 6.52 15.55 2.88
CA LEU A 83 5.58 16.68 2.86
C LEU A 83 4.97 16.93 4.24
N GLY A 84 4.53 15.87 4.94
CA GLY A 84 4.00 15.97 6.30
C GLY A 84 5.00 16.60 7.27
N TYR A 85 6.25 16.15 7.22
CA TYR A 85 7.34 16.75 7.99
C TYR A 85 7.53 18.25 7.69
N VAL A 86 7.52 18.63 6.41
CA VAL A 86 7.65 20.04 6.01
C VAL A 86 6.46 20.88 6.50
N LEU A 87 5.23 20.36 6.45
CA LEU A 87 4.04 21.06 6.95
C LEU A 87 4.13 21.28 8.46
N CYS A 88 4.41 20.25 9.24
CA CYS A 88 4.54 20.36 10.69
C CYS A 88 5.68 21.29 11.10
N LYS A 89 6.84 21.23 10.42
CA LYS A 89 7.97 22.13 10.68
C LYS A 89 7.62 23.60 10.49
N ASN A 90 6.67 23.90 9.60
CA ASN A 90 6.21 25.26 9.32
C ASN A 90 4.89 25.60 10.05
N TYR A 91 4.46 24.79 11.01
CA TYR A 91 3.23 24.98 11.78
C TYR A 91 1.95 25.01 10.92
N TYR A 92 1.97 24.32 9.77
CA TYR A 92 0.77 24.08 8.96
C TYR A 92 0.05 22.82 9.40
N ASP A 93 -1.26 22.81 9.20
CA ASP A 93 -2.10 21.63 9.40
C ASP A 93 -1.69 20.49 8.42
N PRO A 94 -1.43 19.26 8.90
CA PRO A 94 -1.08 18.13 8.06
C PRO A 94 -2.24 17.54 7.24
N PHE A 95 -3.39 18.20 7.14
CA PHE A 95 -4.54 17.75 6.33
C PHE A 95 -4.19 17.30 4.90
N VAL A 96 -3.29 18.02 4.22
CA VAL A 96 -2.84 17.67 2.86
C VAL A 96 -2.08 16.35 2.86
N TYR A 97 -1.23 16.13 3.86
CA TYR A 97 -0.52 14.86 4.06
C TYR A 97 -1.48 13.69 4.30
N ASP A 98 -2.46 13.88 5.19
CA ASP A 98 -3.44 12.84 5.52
C ASP A 98 -4.26 12.43 4.29
N THR A 99 -4.67 13.43 3.49
CA THR A 99 -5.41 13.21 2.25
C THR A 99 -4.57 12.44 1.23
N MET A 100 -3.30 12.82 1.03
CA MET A 100 -2.40 12.10 0.12
C MET A 100 -2.18 10.64 0.55
N CYS A 101 -1.96 10.40 1.84
CA CYS A 101 -1.79 9.05 2.37
C CYS A 101 -3.05 8.21 2.16
N ALA A 102 -4.23 8.76 2.43
CA ALA A 102 -5.51 8.07 2.24
C ALA A 102 -5.75 7.68 0.78
N ILE A 103 -5.47 8.57 -0.17
CA ILE A 103 -5.59 8.30 -1.62
C ILE A 103 -4.65 7.15 -2.03
N ILE A 104 -3.40 7.20 -1.60
CA ILE A 104 -2.41 6.17 -1.95
C ILE A 104 -2.82 4.80 -1.37
N ILE A 105 -3.28 4.75 -0.11
CA ILE A 105 -3.78 3.52 0.52
C ILE A 105 -5.01 2.99 -0.21
N LEU A 106 -5.95 3.86 -0.59
CA LEU A 106 -7.12 3.47 -1.39
C LEU A 106 -6.71 2.85 -2.74
N LEU A 107 -5.70 3.41 -3.40
CA LEU A 107 -5.15 2.84 -4.64
C LEU A 107 -4.52 1.46 -4.40
N GLN A 108 -3.82 1.26 -3.27
CA GLN A 108 -3.28 -0.06 -2.91
C GLN A 108 -4.39 -1.09 -2.74
N ILE A 109 -5.46 -0.72 -2.01
CA ILE A 109 -6.64 -1.57 -1.82
C ILE A 109 -7.28 -1.90 -3.16
N LEU A 110 -7.45 -0.92 -4.05
CA LEU A 110 -8.03 -1.11 -5.37
C LEU A 110 -7.21 -2.09 -6.23
N VAL A 111 -5.89 -1.91 -6.30
CA VAL A 111 -4.98 -2.78 -7.05
C VAL A 111 -5.04 -4.21 -6.53
N LEU A 112 -5.01 -4.40 -5.21
CA LEU A 112 -5.13 -5.73 -4.61
C LEU A 112 -6.52 -6.32 -4.85
N THR A 113 -7.58 -5.53 -4.76
CA THR A 113 -8.95 -5.99 -5.00
C THR A 113 -9.11 -6.52 -6.42
N ILE A 114 -8.62 -5.77 -7.42
CA ILE A 114 -8.56 -6.20 -8.82
C ILE A 114 -7.87 -7.57 -8.94
N ARG A 115 -6.72 -7.71 -8.31
CA ARG A 115 -5.94 -8.96 -8.35
C ARG A 115 -6.67 -10.12 -7.67
N GLY A 116 -7.30 -9.88 -6.52
CA GLY A 116 -8.10 -10.87 -5.80
C GLY A 116 -9.31 -11.35 -6.62
N LEU A 117 -9.97 -10.44 -7.36
CA LEU A 117 -11.09 -10.78 -8.24
C LEU A 117 -10.64 -11.62 -9.45
N THR A 118 -9.42 -11.44 -9.96
CA THR A 118 -8.88 -12.28 -11.04
C THR A 118 -8.55 -13.72 -10.63
N ASP A 119 -8.55 -14.04 -9.33
CA ASP A 119 -8.42 -15.41 -8.82
C ASP A 119 -9.75 -16.19 -8.85
N GLY A 120 -10.88 -15.48 -8.75
CA GLY A 120 -12.23 -16.07 -8.70
C GLY A 120 -12.97 -16.08 -10.03
N ALA A 121 -12.61 -15.18 -10.95
CA ALA A 121 -13.18 -15.13 -12.29
C ALA A 121 -12.20 -15.80 -13.26
N ASP A 122 -12.63 -16.89 -13.92
CA ASP A 122 -11.99 -17.47 -15.11
C ASP A 122 -12.10 -16.45 -16.27
N ILE A 123 -11.36 -15.34 -16.18
CA ILE A 123 -11.38 -14.25 -17.17
C ILE A 123 -10.62 -14.75 -18.40
N ARG A 124 -11.35 -15.50 -19.22
CA ARG A 124 -10.99 -15.92 -20.58
C ARG A 124 -10.86 -14.77 -21.57
N HIS A 125 -11.12 -13.52 -21.15
CA HIS A 125 -10.96 -12.33 -21.99
C HIS A 125 -9.55 -11.74 -21.80
N LYS A 126 -8.68 -12.02 -22.77
CA LYS A 126 -7.23 -11.77 -22.70
C LYS A 126 -6.79 -10.30 -22.84
N ASP A 127 -7.69 -9.36 -23.17
CA ASP A 127 -7.27 -8.03 -23.67
C ASP A 127 -7.94 -6.84 -22.97
N GLY A 128 -8.15 -6.92 -21.65
CA GLY A 128 -8.67 -5.81 -20.84
C GLY A 128 -7.59 -5.04 -20.06
N PRO A 129 -7.79 -3.76 -19.71
CA PRO A 129 -6.84 -2.99 -18.89
C PRO A 129 -6.59 -3.62 -17.50
N LEU A 130 -7.57 -4.34 -16.97
CA LEU A 130 -7.44 -5.16 -15.76
C LEU A 130 -6.41 -6.30 -15.93
N VAL A 131 -6.41 -6.95 -17.10
CA VAL A 131 -5.46 -8.03 -17.43
C VAL A 131 -4.05 -7.46 -17.63
N PHE A 132 -3.93 -6.26 -18.22
CA PHE A 132 -2.65 -5.55 -18.30
C PHE A 132 -2.08 -5.23 -16.91
N LEU A 133 -2.89 -4.67 -16.00
CA LEU A 133 -2.46 -4.36 -14.63
C LEU A 133 -1.97 -5.61 -13.89
N VAL A 134 -2.72 -6.73 -13.99
CA VAL A 134 -2.34 -8.01 -13.38
C VAL A 134 -1.10 -8.62 -14.06
N ASN A 135 -0.94 -8.48 -15.38
CA ASN A 135 0.23 -8.98 -16.11
C ASN A 135 1.48 -8.13 -15.89
N PHE A 136 1.36 -6.82 -15.71
CA PHE A 136 2.46 -5.95 -15.30
C PHE A 136 2.96 -6.32 -13.89
N ASP A 137 2.02 -6.72 -13.03
CA ASP A 137 2.30 -7.15 -11.65
C ASP A 137 2.81 -8.61 -11.57
N SER A 138 2.49 -9.48 -12.55
CA SER A 138 2.89 -10.90 -12.56
C SER A 138 4.07 -11.25 -13.50
N ASN A 139 4.77 -12.35 -13.19
CA ASN A 139 5.94 -12.83 -13.94
C ASN A 139 5.68 -13.29 -15.39
N LYS A 140 4.43 -13.28 -15.88
CA LYS A 140 4.09 -13.77 -17.25
C LYS A 140 4.81 -13.02 -18.37
N ASN A 141 5.26 -11.78 -18.14
CA ASN A 141 6.02 -11.01 -19.12
C ASN A 141 7.51 -11.41 -19.22
N ARG A 142 8.05 -12.22 -18.29
CA ARG A 142 9.46 -12.68 -18.35
C ARG A 142 9.69 -13.98 -19.09
N ALA A 143 8.65 -14.79 -19.34
CA ALA A 143 8.79 -16.04 -20.10
C ALA A 143 8.80 -15.84 -21.63
N LYS A 144 8.76 -14.59 -22.10
CA LYS A 144 8.75 -14.22 -23.53
C LYS A 144 9.89 -13.30 -23.95
N MET A 145 10.86 -13.03 -23.06
CA MET A 145 12.10 -12.31 -23.39
C MET A 145 13.26 -13.28 -23.41
#